data_AF-Q810W4-F1
#
_entry.id   AF-Q810W4-F1
#
_cell.length_a   1.000
_cell.length_b   1.000
_cell.length_c   1.000
_cell.angle_alpha   90.00
_cell.angle_beta   90.00
_cell.angle_gamma   90.00
#
_symmetry.space_group_name_H-M   'P 1'
#
loop_
_entity.id
_entity.type
_entity.pdbx_description
1 polymer ?
#
loop_
_entity_poly.entity_id
_entity_poly.type
_entity_poly.pdbx_seq_one_letter_code
_entity_poly.pdbx_strand_id
1 'polypeptide(L)'
;MTSMASLFSFTSPAVKRLLGWKQGDEEEKWAEKAVNALVKKLKKKKGAMEELEKALSSPGQPSKCVTIPRSLDGRLQVSHRKGLPHVIYCRVWRWPDLQSHHELKPLDICEFPFGSKQKEVCINPYHYKRVESPVLPPVLVPRHNEFNPQHSLLVQFRNLSHNEPHMPLILALGKQGLA
;
A
#
# COMPACT_ATOMS: atom_id res chain seq x y z
N MET A 1 22.30 -19.67 -29.66
CA MET A 1 22.43 -20.62 -28.53
C MET A 1 21.88 -19.92 -27.29
N THR A 2 20.98 -20.60 -26.58
CA THR A 2 20.37 -20.27 -25.25
C THR A 2 19.65 -18.92 -25.14
N SER A 3 18.33 -18.89 -24.95
CA SER A 3 17.74 -19.23 -23.66
C SER A 3 16.25 -19.61 -23.79
N MET A 4 15.93 -20.90 -23.67
CA MET A 4 14.56 -21.38 -23.39
C MET A 4 14.26 -21.27 -21.89
N ALA A 5 14.28 -20.06 -21.34
CA ALA A 5 13.88 -19.83 -19.95
C ALA A 5 12.42 -19.35 -19.86
N SER A 6 11.46 -20.16 -20.32
CA SER A 6 10.03 -19.82 -20.15
C SER A 6 9.09 -21.02 -20.26
N LEU A 7 9.37 -22.14 -19.56
CA LEU A 7 8.43 -23.27 -19.57
C LEU A 7 7.98 -23.78 -18.19
N PHE A 8 8.52 -23.29 -17.06
CA PHE A 8 7.96 -23.63 -15.75
C PHE A 8 8.08 -22.47 -14.77
N SER A 9 7.18 -21.49 -14.86
CA SER A 9 6.83 -20.70 -13.67
C SER A 9 6.16 -21.67 -12.69
N PHE A 10 6.95 -22.23 -11.76
CA PHE A 10 6.49 -23.20 -10.77
C PHE A 10 5.59 -22.51 -9.73
N THR A 11 4.39 -22.13 -10.16
CA THR A 11 3.36 -21.63 -9.27
C THR A 11 2.79 -22.81 -8.49
N SER A 12 2.63 -22.64 -7.17
CA SER A 12 2.01 -23.69 -6.36
C SER A 12 0.59 -23.96 -6.87
N PRO A 13 0.10 -25.23 -6.88
CA PRO A 13 -1.26 -25.55 -7.32
C PRO A 13 -2.35 -24.69 -6.66
N ALA A 14 -2.17 -24.34 -5.38
CA ALA A 14 -3.08 -23.43 -4.68
C ALA A 14 -3.09 -22.01 -5.28
N VAL A 15 -1.93 -21.48 -5.70
CA VAL A 15 -1.85 -20.17 -6.37
C VAL A 15 -2.58 -20.22 -7.70
N LYS A 16 -2.39 -21.29 -8.49
CA LYS A 16 -3.10 -21.47 -9.75
C LYS A 16 -4.62 -21.54 -9.57
N ARG A 17 -5.11 -22.26 -8.55
CA ARG A 17 -6.55 -22.30 -8.23
C ARG A 17 -7.09 -20.92 -7.83
N LEU A 18 -6.39 -20.19 -6.96
CA LEU A 18 -6.82 -18.86 -6.52
C LEU A 18 -6.75 -17.81 -7.65
N LEU A 19 -5.80 -17.93 -8.58
CA LEU A 19 -5.73 -17.08 -9.76
C LEU A 19 -6.83 -17.37 -10.78
N GLY A 20 -7.43 -18.57 -10.77
CA GLY A 20 -8.61 -18.88 -11.58
C GLY A 20 -9.83 -18.00 -11.28
N TRP A 21 -9.86 -17.33 -10.13
CA TRP A 21 -10.91 -16.37 -9.73
C TRP A 21 -10.51 -14.90 -9.96
N LYS A 22 -9.30 -14.63 -10.45
CA LYS A 22 -8.82 -13.27 -10.69
C LYS A 22 -9.73 -12.54 -11.70
N GLN A 23 -9.95 -11.26 -11.47
CA GLN A 23 -10.66 -10.37 -12.39
C GLN A 23 -9.66 -9.55 -13.24
N GLY A 24 -10.00 -9.34 -14.52
CA GLY A 24 -9.17 -8.64 -15.49
C GLY A 24 -7.88 -9.37 -15.87
N ASP A 25 -7.18 -8.85 -16.86
CA ASP A 25 -5.90 -9.34 -17.42
C ASP A 25 -4.72 -8.42 -17.08
N GLU A 26 -4.98 -7.13 -16.88
CA GLU A 26 -3.94 -6.19 -16.46
C GLU A 26 -3.25 -6.61 -15.14
N GLU A 27 -1.94 -6.37 -15.08
CA GLU A 27 -1.08 -6.62 -13.93
C GLU A 27 -0.94 -8.08 -13.45
N GLU A 28 -1.24 -9.07 -14.31
CA GLU A 28 -1.26 -10.51 -13.98
C GLU A 28 -0.02 -11.00 -13.21
N LYS A 29 1.19 -10.67 -13.69
CA LYS A 29 2.46 -11.07 -13.05
C LYS A 29 2.59 -10.53 -11.62
N TRP A 30 2.03 -9.36 -11.33
CA TRP A 30 2.07 -8.80 -9.98
C TRP A 30 1.01 -9.46 -9.09
N ALA A 31 -0.19 -9.68 -9.61
CA ALA A 31 -1.26 -10.40 -8.91
C ALA A 31 -0.81 -11.82 -8.51
N GLU A 32 -0.12 -12.54 -9.40
CA GLU A 32 0.46 -13.85 -9.11
C GLU A 32 1.40 -13.79 -7.90
N LYS A 33 2.30 -12.79 -7.85
CA LYS A 33 3.20 -12.58 -6.70
C LYS A 33 2.43 -12.26 -5.42
N ALA A 34 1.36 -11.47 -5.50
CA ALA A 34 0.52 -11.12 -4.35
C ALA A 34 -0.23 -12.34 -3.79
N VAL A 35 -0.81 -13.17 -4.66
CA VAL A 35 -1.50 -14.41 -4.30
C VAL A 35 -0.50 -15.43 -3.75
N ASN A 36 0.68 -15.56 -4.36
CA ASN A 36 1.74 -16.45 -3.86
C ASN A 36 2.19 -16.04 -2.44
N ALA A 37 2.39 -14.75 -2.20
CA ALA A 37 2.71 -14.23 -0.87
C ALA A 37 1.58 -14.50 0.14
N LEU A 38 0.32 -14.41 -0.28
CA LEU A 38 -0.83 -14.75 0.57
C LEU A 38 -0.86 -16.23 0.93
N VAL A 39 -0.76 -17.11 -0.07
CA VAL A 39 -0.81 -18.57 0.12
C VAL A 39 0.26 -19.01 1.12
N LYS A 40 1.48 -18.44 1.05
CA LYS A 40 2.55 -18.71 2.02
C LYS A 40 2.17 -18.30 3.45
N LYS A 41 1.40 -17.22 3.64
CA LYS A 41 0.90 -16.78 4.95
C LYS A 41 -0.26 -17.67 5.44
N LEU A 42 -1.22 -17.99 4.57
CA LEU A 42 -2.39 -18.80 4.92
C LEU A 42 -2.04 -20.25 5.22
N LYS A 43 -1.01 -20.83 4.57
CA LYS A 43 -0.51 -22.17 4.89
C LYS A 43 -0.01 -22.33 6.33
N LYS A 44 0.28 -21.23 7.04
CA LYS A 44 0.65 -21.25 8.47
C LYS A 44 -0.57 -21.34 9.40
N LYS A 45 -1.79 -21.15 8.87
CA LYS A 45 -3.05 -21.17 9.61
C LYS A 45 -3.93 -22.30 9.09
N LYS A 46 -4.19 -23.31 9.93
CA LYS A 46 -5.03 -24.46 9.57
C LYS A 46 -6.44 -24.00 9.16
N GLY A 47 -6.93 -24.45 8.01
CA GLY A 47 -8.29 -24.15 7.53
C GLY A 47 -8.45 -22.81 6.80
N ALA A 48 -7.45 -21.91 6.85
CA ALA A 48 -7.59 -20.57 6.29
C ALA A 48 -7.56 -20.56 4.75
N MET A 49 -6.92 -21.55 4.14
CA MET A 49 -6.83 -21.68 2.68
C MET A 49 -8.15 -22.20 2.11
N GLU A 50 -8.70 -23.22 2.76
CA GLU A 50 -9.98 -23.84 2.43
C GLU A 50 -11.14 -22.84 2.57
N GLU A 51 -11.12 -22.03 3.62
CA GLU A 51 -12.14 -20.98 3.81
C GLU A 51 -12.06 -19.90 2.73
N LEU A 52 -10.85 -19.53 2.29
CA LEU A 52 -10.68 -18.59 1.18
C LEU A 52 -11.19 -19.19 -0.13
N GLU A 53 -10.85 -20.44 -0.43
CA GLU A 53 -11.35 -21.12 -1.63
C GLU A 53 -12.88 -21.23 -1.62
N LYS A 54 -13.48 -21.54 -0.47
CA LYS A 54 -14.93 -21.57 -0.28
C LYS A 54 -15.57 -20.20 -0.54
N ALA A 55 -14.99 -19.13 0.02
CA ALA A 55 -15.49 -17.78 -0.19
C ALA A 55 -15.46 -17.37 -1.67
N LEU A 56 -14.38 -17.72 -2.39
CA LEU A 56 -14.21 -17.42 -3.81
C LEU A 56 -15.12 -18.27 -4.71
N SER A 57 -15.34 -19.54 -4.39
CA SER A 57 -16.12 -20.46 -5.23
C SER A 57 -17.63 -20.32 -5.09
N SER A 58 -18.11 -19.79 -3.96
CA SER A 58 -19.54 -19.62 -3.68
C SER A 58 -19.89 -18.17 -3.30
N PRO A 59 -19.76 -17.21 -4.23
CA PRO A 59 -20.16 -15.82 -3.99
C PRO A 59 -21.63 -15.76 -3.53
N GLY A 60 -21.91 -15.00 -2.47
CA GLY A 60 -23.26 -14.84 -1.91
C GLY A 60 -23.60 -15.81 -0.78
N GLN A 61 -22.79 -16.86 -0.54
CA GLN A 61 -22.89 -17.63 0.69
C GLN A 61 -22.05 -17.00 1.81
N PRO A 62 -22.52 -17.06 3.08
CA PRO A 62 -21.73 -16.59 4.20
C PRO A 62 -20.45 -17.43 4.34
N SER A 63 -19.32 -16.75 4.49
CA SER A 63 -17.99 -17.34 4.71
C SER A 63 -17.35 -16.69 5.93
N LYS A 64 -16.39 -17.37 6.56
CA LYS A 64 -15.66 -16.85 7.72
C LYS A 64 -14.58 -15.85 7.31
N CYS A 65 -14.05 -15.13 8.30
CA CYS A 65 -12.92 -14.24 8.06
C CYS A 65 -11.67 -15.04 7.67
N VAL A 66 -10.99 -14.59 6.63
CA VAL A 66 -9.65 -15.07 6.27
C VAL A 66 -8.68 -13.96 6.60
N THR A 67 -7.85 -14.16 7.63
CA THR A 67 -7.03 -13.08 8.22
C THR A 67 -5.53 -13.26 8.01
N ILE A 68 -4.81 -12.14 7.96
CA ILE A 68 -3.34 -12.09 8.01
C ILE A 68 -2.86 -11.12 9.10
N PRO A 69 -1.63 -11.28 9.62
CA PRO A 69 -1.07 -10.35 10.58
C PRO A 69 -1.00 -8.93 10.03
N ARG A 70 -1.39 -7.95 10.84
CA ARG A 70 -1.39 -6.53 10.49
C ARG A 70 -0.02 -5.91 10.75
N SER A 71 0.56 -5.27 9.75
CA SER A 71 1.77 -4.43 9.91
C SER A 71 1.47 -3.20 10.76
N LEU A 72 2.50 -2.59 11.34
CA LEU A 72 2.36 -1.37 12.16
C LEU A 72 1.66 -0.21 11.41
N ASP A 73 2.00 -0.03 10.13
CA ASP A 73 1.39 0.98 9.25
C ASP A 73 0.18 0.44 8.46
N GLY A 74 -0.22 -0.82 8.70
CA GLY A 74 -1.32 -1.48 8.00
C GLY A 74 -1.04 -1.85 6.54
N ARG A 75 0.16 -1.59 6.01
CA ARG A 75 0.49 -1.85 4.60
C ARG A 75 1.17 -3.21 4.41
N LEU A 76 0.91 -3.81 3.26
CA LEU A 76 1.55 -5.02 2.75
C LEU A 76 2.44 -4.66 1.56
N GLN A 77 3.70 -5.12 1.58
CA GLN A 77 4.64 -4.96 0.47
C GLN A 77 4.67 -6.23 -0.38
N VAL A 78 4.43 -6.09 -1.68
CA VAL A 78 4.52 -7.16 -2.67
C VAL A 78 5.33 -6.65 -3.86
N SER A 79 6.48 -7.29 -4.13
CA SER A 79 7.34 -6.98 -5.29
C SER A 79 7.61 -5.47 -5.45
N HIS A 80 8.12 -4.84 -4.39
CA HIS A 80 8.44 -3.39 -4.30
C HIS A 80 7.23 -2.42 -4.31
N ARG A 81 6.00 -2.91 -4.42
CA ARG A 81 4.79 -2.09 -4.28
C ARG A 81 4.21 -2.24 -2.88
N LYS A 82 3.78 -1.13 -2.26
CA LYS A 82 3.11 -1.11 -0.94
C LYS A 82 1.65 -0.77 -1.14
N GLY A 83 0.75 -1.52 -0.51
CA GLY A 83 -0.69 -1.27 -0.55
C GLY A 83 -1.40 -1.84 0.66
N LEU A 84 -2.68 -1.52 0.83
CA LEU A 84 -3.48 -2.07 1.92
C LEU A 84 -3.95 -3.49 1.56
N PRO A 85 -3.79 -4.49 2.44
CA PRO A 85 -3.98 -5.88 2.08
C PRO A 85 -5.41 -6.19 1.60
N HIS A 86 -6.43 -5.66 2.29
CA HIS A 86 -7.83 -5.83 1.88
C HIS A 86 -8.12 -5.20 0.51
N VAL A 87 -7.54 -4.04 0.19
CA VAL A 87 -7.68 -3.40 -1.13
C VAL A 87 -7.00 -4.25 -2.20
N ILE A 88 -5.78 -4.73 -1.96
CA ILE A 88 -5.03 -5.58 -2.90
C ILE A 88 -5.87 -6.81 -3.29
N TYR A 89 -6.39 -7.54 -2.31
CA TYR A 89 -7.10 -8.80 -2.58
C TYR A 89 -8.54 -8.57 -3.09
N CYS A 90 -9.22 -7.49 -2.70
CA CYS A 90 -10.47 -7.09 -3.35
C CYS A 90 -10.26 -6.72 -4.83
N ARG A 91 -9.15 -6.05 -5.16
CA ARG A 91 -8.81 -5.70 -6.54
C ARG A 91 -8.56 -6.95 -7.38
N VAL A 92 -7.82 -7.92 -6.82
CA VAL A 92 -7.52 -9.19 -7.52
C VAL A 92 -8.78 -9.99 -7.83
N TRP A 93 -9.73 -10.14 -6.90
CA TRP A 93 -10.83 -11.10 -7.05
C TRP A 93 -12.22 -10.49 -7.32
N ARG A 94 -12.39 -9.17 -7.22
CA ARG A 94 -13.72 -8.55 -7.40
C ARG A 94 -13.72 -7.32 -8.28
N TRP A 95 -12.89 -6.33 -7.97
CA TRP A 95 -12.97 -5.00 -8.59
C TRP A 95 -11.59 -4.55 -9.09
N PRO A 96 -11.19 -4.92 -10.33
CA PRO A 96 -9.86 -4.58 -10.85
C PRO A 96 -9.64 -3.06 -10.95
N ASP A 97 -10.72 -2.30 -11.09
CA ASP A 97 -10.77 -0.84 -11.17
C ASP A 97 -10.84 -0.14 -9.80
N LEU A 98 -10.80 -0.87 -8.69
CA LEU A 98 -10.84 -0.29 -7.34
C LEU A 98 -9.65 0.65 -7.11
N GLN A 99 -9.89 1.93 -6.86
CA GLN A 99 -8.83 2.94 -6.77
C GLN A 99 -8.24 3.03 -5.36
N SER A 100 -9.11 3.08 -4.34
CA SER A 100 -8.68 3.30 -2.96
C SER A 100 -9.52 2.55 -1.92
N HIS A 101 -9.07 2.59 -0.67
CA HIS A 101 -9.81 2.01 0.46
C HIS A 101 -11.10 2.78 0.80
N HIS A 102 -11.27 4.03 0.35
CA HIS A 102 -12.48 4.80 0.60
C HIS A 102 -13.70 4.21 -0.14
N GLU A 103 -13.46 3.45 -1.21
CA GLU A 103 -14.48 2.71 -1.94
C GLU A 103 -14.84 1.37 -1.28
N LEU A 104 -14.26 1.02 -0.12
CA LEU A 104 -14.58 -0.23 0.59
C LEU A 104 -15.17 0.06 1.97
N LYS A 105 -16.32 -0.55 2.27
CA LYS A 105 -16.85 -0.66 3.63
C LYS A 105 -16.92 -2.12 4.05
N PRO A 106 -16.55 -2.47 5.29
CA PRO A 106 -16.75 -3.82 5.79
C PRO A 106 -18.24 -4.14 5.92
N LEU A 107 -18.58 -5.42 5.81
CA LEU A 107 -19.89 -5.94 6.20
C LEU A 107 -19.91 -6.25 7.70
N ASP A 108 -21.10 -6.26 8.30
CA ASP A 108 -21.28 -6.52 9.74
C ASP A 108 -20.84 -7.94 10.15
N ILE A 109 -20.83 -8.89 9.19
CA ILE A 109 -20.34 -10.26 9.38
C ILE A 109 -18.81 -10.34 9.53
N CYS A 110 -18.08 -9.25 9.29
CA CYS A 110 -16.63 -9.24 9.35
C CYS A 110 -16.15 -8.90 10.77
N GLU A 111 -15.55 -9.88 11.45
CA GLU A 111 -15.01 -9.71 12.81
C GLU A 111 -13.67 -8.97 12.83
N PHE A 112 -12.89 -9.04 11.74
CA PHE A 112 -11.55 -8.45 11.65
C PHE A 112 -11.41 -7.42 10.51
N PRO A 113 -12.30 -6.42 10.39
CA PRO A 113 -12.21 -5.46 9.30
C PRO A 113 -10.98 -4.57 9.47
N PHE A 114 -10.42 -4.08 8.36
CA PHE A 114 -9.20 -3.26 8.38
C PHE A 114 -9.23 -2.09 9.38
N GLY A 115 -10.38 -1.43 9.54
CA GLY A 115 -10.57 -0.30 10.44
C GLY A 115 -10.59 -0.64 11.94
N SER A 116 -10.77 -1.91 12.32
CA SER A 116 -10.89 -2.33 13.73
C SER A 116 -9.59 -2.23 14.54
N LYS A 117 -8.47 -1.96 13.86
CA LYS A 117 -7.12 -1.83 14.44
C LYS A 117 -6.62 -3.03 15.25
N GLN A 118 -7.20 -4.21 15.05
CA GLN A 118 -6.77 -5.47 15.68
C GLN A 118 -5.40 -5.96 15.17
N LYS A 119 -4.83 -6.97 15.83
CA LYS A 119 -3.55 -7.62 15.44
C LYS A 119 -3.63 -8.31 14.07
N GLU A 120 -4.82 -8.72 13.67
CA GLU A 120 -5.12 -9.43 12.44
C GLU A 120 -6.05 -8.58 11.56
N VAL A 121 -5.95 -8.75 10.25
CA VAL A 121 -6.82 -8.09 9.27
C VAL A 121 -7.42 -9.12 8.32
N CYS A 122 -8.75 -9.06 8.14
CA CYS A 122 -9.49 -9.85 7.18
C CYS A 122 -9.22 -9.37 5.75
N ILE A 123 -8.88 -10.31 4.87
CA ILE A 123 -8.66 -10.11 3.44
C ILE A 123 -9.69 -10.82 2.56
N ASN A 124 -10.68 -11.47 3.16
CA ASN A 124 -11.78 -12.09 2.41
C ASN A 124 -12.51 -10.99 1.62
N PRO A 125 -12.50 -11.01 0.28
CA PRO A 125 -13.03 -9.92 -0.52
C PRO A 125 -14.56 -9.80 -0.39
N TYR A 126 -15.26 -10.87 0.02
CA TYR A 126 -16.71 -10.87 0.27
C TYR A 126 -17.10 -10.35 1.65
N HIS A 127 -16.13 -9.99 2.49
CA HIS A 127 -16.37 -9.30 3.77
C HIS A 127 -16.37 -7.78 3.62
N TYR A 128 -16.22 -7.29 2.40
CA TYR A 128 -16.27 -5.88 2.05
C TYR A 128 -17.33 -5.65 0.96
N LYS A 129 -18.00 -4.50 1.00
CA LYS A 129 -18.83 -3.99 -0.09
C LYS A 129 -18.17 -2.76 -0.70
N ARG A 130 -18.32 -2.64 -2.02
CA ARG A 130 -17.92 -1.42 -2.71
C ARG A 130 -18.94 -0.32 -2.43
N VAL A 131 -18.43 0.88 -2.23
CA VAL A 131 -19.22 2.10 -2.06
C VAL A 131 -18.64 3.18 -2.95
N GLU A 132 -19.44 4.19 -3.26
CA GLU A 132 -18.94 5.39 -3.92
C GLU A 132 -17.94 6.10 -3.01
N SER A 133 -16.80 6.49 -3.57
CA SER A 133 -15.85 7.34 -2.85
C SER A 133 -16.54 8.67 -2.55
N PRO A 134 -16.47 9.19 -1.31
CA PRO A 134 -17.02 10.51 -1.02
C PRO A 134 -16.38 11.53 -1.96
N VAL A 135 -17.22 12.32 -2.63
CA VAL A 135 -16.78 13.50 -3.37
C VAL A 135 -16.18 14.47 -2.36
N LEU A 136 -14.88 14.74 -2.49
CA LEU A 136 -14.26 15.79 -1.71
C LEU A 136 -14.86 17.14 -2.14
N PRO A 137 -15.21 18.02 -1.20
CA PRO A 137 -15.64 19.38 -1.54
C PRO A 137 -14.51 20.07 -2.33
N PRO A 138 -14.85 20.98 -3.28
CA PRO A 138 -13.84 21.72 -4.03
C PRO A 138 -12.86 22.40 -3.08
N VAL A 139 -11.57 22.10 -3.22
CA VAL A 139 -10.52 22.84 -2.50
C VAL A 139 -10.48 24.24 -3.12
N LEU A 140 -11.03 25.22 -2.42
CA LEU A 140 -10.84 26.63 -2.73
C LEU A 140 -9.38 26.96 -2.43
N VAL A 141 -8.50 26.79 -3.42
CA VAL A 141 -7.16 27.36 -3.35
C VAL A 141 -7.31 28.87 -3.45
N PRO A 142 -6.81 29.68 -2.48
CA PRO A 142 -6.75 31.12 -2.66
C PRO A 142 -5.93 31.42 -3.93
N ARG A 143 -6.58 31.95 -4.97
CA ARG A 143 -5.91 32.36 -6.22
C ARG A 143 -5.12 33.65 -6.08
N HIS A 144 -5.20 34.30 -4.91
CA HIS A 144 -4.56 35.58 -4.66
C HIS A 144 -3.32 35.33 -3.82
N ASN A 145 -2.18 35.35 -4.49
CA ASN A 145 -0.89 35.61 -3.87
C ASN A 145 -0.89 37.08 -3.43
N GLU A 146 -1.65 37.44 -2.38
CA GLU A 146 -1.30 38.63 -1.60
C GLU A 146 -0.05 38.28 -0.78
N PHE A 147 1.05 38.15 -1.51
CA PHE A 147 2.37 38.03 -0.94
C PHE A 147 2.67 39.37 -0.29
N ASN A 148 2.26 39.55 0.96
CA ASN A 148 2.83 40.62 1.77
C ASN A 148 4.31 40.24 2.00
N PRO A 149 5.29 40.91 1.37
CA PRO A 149 6.69 40.51 1.42
C PRO A 149 7.27 40.58 2.84
N GLN A 150 6.56 41.19 3.79
CA GLN A 150 7.02 41.40 5.16
C GLN A 150 6.78 40.20 6.10
N HIS A 151 5.92 39.24 5.75
CA HIS A 151 5.57 38.11 6.64
C HIS A 151 6.11 36.74 6.19
N SER A 152 6.87 36.68 5.10
CA SER A 152 7.52 35.43 4.71
C SER A 152 8.75 35.19 5.60
N LEU A 153 8.75 34.10 6.37
CA LEU A 153 9.88 33.67 7.20
C LEU A 153 11.17 33.51 6.38
N LEU A 154 11.07 33.25 5.07
CA LEU A 154 12.20 33.20 4.15
C LEU A 154 12.87 34.58 3.93
N VAL A 155 12.13 35.68 4.06
CA VAL A 155 12.69 37.05 3.96
C VAL A 155 13.42 37.43 5.25
N GLN A 156 12.97 36.97 6.42
CA GLN A 156 13.70 37.16 7.68
C GLN A 156 15.08 36.48 7.67
N PHE A 157 15.21 35.29 7.07
CA PHE A 157 16.51 34.63 6.92
C PHE A 157 17.43 35.34 5.90
N ARG A 158 16.87 36.03 4.90
CA ARG A 158 17.67 36.76 3.90
C ARG A 158 18.15 38.12 4.40
N ASN A 159 17.38 38.78 5.27
CA ASN A 159 17.72 40.09 5.83
C ASN A 159 18.74 40.05 6.97
N LEU A 160 19.03 38.88 7.56
CA LEU A 160 20.17 38.72 8.48
C LEU A 160 21.52 38.65 7.75
N SER A 161 21.53 38.55 6.42
CA SER A 161 22.75 38.36 5.63
C SER A 161 23.31 39.66 5.03
N HIS A 162 22.74 40.84 5.34
CA HIS A 162 23.14 42.14 4.76
C HIS A 162 23.63 43.20 5.76
N ASN A 163 24.02 42.80 6.97
CA ASN A 163 24.90 43.64 7.79
C ASN A 163 26.24 42.92 7.91
N GLU A 164 27.15 43.25 6.98
CA GLU A 164 28.57 42.88 7.03
C GLU A 164 29.21 43.51 8.28
N PRO A 165 29.81 42.73 9.19
CA PRO A 165 30.87 43.24 10.04
C PRO A 165 32.21 42.80 9.46
N HIS A 166 32.90 43.76 8.82
CA HIS A 166 34.35 43.91 8.79
C HIS A 166 35.17 42.60 8.84
N MET A 167 35.54 42.09 7.67
CA MET A 167 36.49 40.99 7.47
C MET A 167 37.82 41.22 8.22
N PRO A 168 38.29 40.29 9.08
CA PRO A 168 39.71 40.15 9.38
C PRO A 168 40.33 39.08 8.46
N LEU A 169 41.41 39.52 7.83
CA LEU A 169 42.41 38.82 7.05
C LEU A 169 42.76 37.40 7.56
N ILE A 170 42.96 36.46 6.63
CA ILE A 170 44.17 35.61 6.43
C ILE A 170 43.79 34.22 5.86
N LEU A 171 44.15 34.02 4.59
CA LEU A 171 44.65 32.74 4.07
C LEU A 171 46.10 32.59 4.54
N ALA A 172 46.45 31.48 5.20
CA ALA A 172 47.69 30.75 4.93
C ALA A 172 47.91 29.56 5.88
N LEU A 173 47.93 28.37 5.27
CA LEU A 173 48.93 27.31 5.42
C LEU A 173 49.14 26.66 6.79
N GLY A 174 48.92 25.34 6.79
CA GLY A 174 49.30 24.47 7.89
C GLY A 174 50.81 24.41 8.13
N LYS A 175 51.16 24.18 9.40
CA LYS A 175 52.38 23.50 9.84
C LYS A 175 52.04 22.58 11.03
N GLN A 176 52.76 21.46 11.05
CA GLN A 176 52.68 20.30 11.94
C GLN A 176 53.20 20.62 13.36
N GLY A 177 52.89 19.73 14.33
CA GLY A 177 53.75 19.49 15.49
C GLY A 177 53.03 19.27 16.82
N LEU A 178 52.74 18.01 17.15
CA LEU A 178 52.71 17.54 18.54
C LEU A 178 54.15 17.47 19.08
N ALA A 179 54.27 17.57 20.40
CA ALA A 179 55.49 17.33 21.18
C ALA A 179 56.14 15.96 20.92
#